data_AF-F9DS20-F1
#
_entry.id   AF-F9DS20-F1
#
_cell.length_a   1.000
_cell.length_b   1.000
_cell.length_c   1.000
_cell.angle_alpha   90.00
_cell.angle_beta   90.00
_cell.angle_gamma   90.00
#
_symmetry.space_group_name_H-M   'P 1'
#
loop_
_entity.id
_entity.type
_entity.pdbx_description
1 polymer ?
#
loop_
_entity_poly.entity_id
_entity_poly.type
_entity_poly.pdbx_seq_one_letter_code
_entity_poly.pdbx_strand_id
1 'polypeptide(L)'
;MKTRKLGAIIIGTATLIVVGYSIFKFITEREFGFNEVITIGALLMMFFSAITWGNKEEKDGILPEEELGQMIMEKSSKVSYFVLVFFILIAVAADKMVNGTVNIFLLGILGLAMVILPFVEFLIAKKYQ
;
A
#
# COMPACT_ATOMS: atom_id res chain seq x y z
N MET A 1 -20.32 19.65 -6.33
CA MET A 1 -19.90 18.33 -5.80
C MET A 1 -19.05 18.57 -4.56
N LYS A 2 -19.18 17.76 -3.50
CA LYS A 2 -18.24 17.82 -2.35
C LYS A 2 -16.81 17.67 -2.85
N THR A 3 -15.85 18.44 -2.32
CA THR A 3 -14.49 18.52 -2.90
C THR A 3 -13.82 17.14 -2.91
N ARG A 4 -14.11 16.30 -1.91
CA ARG A 4 -13.69 14.90 -1.87
C ARG A 4 -14.08 14.10 -3.12
N LYS A 5 -15.34 14.21 -3.55
CA LYS A 5 -15.83 13.46 -4.73
C LYS A 5 -15.14 13.93 -6.01
N LEU A 6 -14.89 15.23 -6.12
CA LEU A 6 -14.18 15.79 -7.27
C LEU A 6 -12.71 15.35 -7.26
N GLY A 7 -12.03 15.44 -6.11
CA GLY A 7 -10.66 14.98 -5.94
C GLY A 7 -10.49 13.49 -6.25
N ALA A 8 -11.40 12.65 -5.76
CA ALA A 8 -11.42 11.22 -6.08
C ALA A 8 -11.56 10.95 -7.58
N ILE A 9 -12.43 11.69 -8.29
CA ILE A 9 -12.58 11.54 -9.75
C ILE A 9 -11.30 11.97 -10.46
N ILE A 10 -10.73 13.13 -10.11
CA ILE A 10 -9.50 13.64 -10.74
C ILE A 10 -8.34 12.66 -10.53
N ILE A 11 -8.10 12.24 -9.29
CA ILE A 11 -7.02 11.31 -8.96
C ILE A 11 -7.30 9.95 -9.60
N GLY A 12 -8.54 9.46 -9.57
CA GLY A 12 -8.94 8.20 -10.20
C GLY A 12 -8.69 8.21 -11.71
N THR A 13 -9.07 9.28 -12.41
CA THR A 13 -8.80 9.45 -13.84
C THR A 13 -7.30 9.50 -14.12
N ALA A 14 -6.53 10.26 -13.31
CA ALA A 14 -5.07 10.30 -13.44
C ALA A 14 -4.44 8.91 -13.23
N THR A 15 -4.87 8.16 -12.22
CA THR A 15 -4.45 6.77 -11.98
C THR A 15 -4.71 5.89 -13.19
N LEU A 16 -5.92 5.94 -13.76
CA LEU A 16 -6.27 5.13 -14.93
C LEU A 16 -5.42 5.48 -16.15
N ILE A 17 -5.16 6.76 -16.40
CA ILE A 17 -4.29 7.22 -17.49
C ILE A 17 -2.87 6.69 -17.30
N VAL A 18 -2.30 6.83 -16.10
CA VAL A 18 -0.93 6.38 -15.82
C VAL A 18 -0.81 4.87 -15.89
N VAL A 19 -1.76 4.12 -15.33
CA VAL A 19 -1.78 2.65 -15.43
C VAL A 19 -1.92 2.22 -16.90
N GLY A 20 -2.85 2.81 -17.64
CA GLY A 20 -3.04 2.49 -19.07
C GLY A 20 -1.81 2.79 -19.92
N TYR A 21 -1.17 3.94 -19.69
CA TYR A 21 0.07 4.30 -20.37
C TYR A 21 1.25 3.40 -19.99
N SER A 22 1.32 2.98 -18.72
CA SER A 22 2.36 2.06 -18.25
C SER A 22 2.20 0.66 -18.83
N ILE A 23 0.96 0.16 -18.95
CA ILE A 23 0.65 -1.09 -19.67
C ILE A 23 1.04 -0.97 -21.14
N PHE A 24 0.70 0.15 -21.79
CA PHE A 24 1.11 0.40 -23.17
C PHE A 24 2.64 0.38 -23.33
N LYS A 25 3.39 1.03 -22.44
CA LYS A 25 4.85 0.97 -22.42
C LYS A 25 5.37 -0.45 -22.29
N PHE A 26 4.82 -1.22 -21.34
CA PHE A 26 5.21 -2.61 -21.11
C PHE A 26 5.00 -3.49 -22.34
N ILE A 27 3.84 -3.39 -23.00
CA ILE A 27 3.52 -4.19 -24.20
C ILE A 27 4.35 -3.75 -25.42
N THR A 28 4.72 -2.47 -25.50
CA THR A 28 5.56 -1.95 -26.59
C THR A 28 7.06 -2.06 -26.31
N GLU A 29 7.45 -2.86 -25.31
CA GLU A 29 8.83 -3.08 -24.89
C GLU A 29 9.61 -1.77 -24.62
N ARG A 30 8.89 -0.70 -24.28
CA ARG A 30 9.48 0.56 -23.83
C ARG A 30 9.92 0.41 -22.38
N GLU A 31 10.82 1.29 -21.95
CA GLU A 31 11.25 1.34 -20.56
C GLU A 31 10.05 1.45 -19.62
N PHE A 32 9.83 0.36 -18.86
CA PHE A 32 8.91 0.25 -17.75
C PHE A 32 9.75 -0.16 -16.55
N GLY A 33 9.65 0.58 -15.46
CA GLY A 33 10.41 0.23 -14.27
C GLY A 33 10.01 1.06 -13.06
N PHE A 34 11.03 1.54 -12.36
CA PHE A 34 10.89 2.14 -11.04
C PHE A 34 9.94 3.36 -11.01
N ASN A 35 10.06 4.25 -11.99
CA ASN A 35 9.28 5.49 -12.04
C ASN A 35 7.78 5.21 -12.22
N GLU A 36 7.43 4.28 -13.12
CA GLU A 36 6.04 3.87 -13.34
C GLU A 36 5.46 3.24 -12.07
N VAL A 37 6.20 2.32 -11.42
CA VAL A 37 5.74 1.64 -10.20
C VAL A 37 5.51 2.62 -9.06
N ILE A 38 6.44 3.54 -8.81
CA ILE A 38 6.28 4.56 -7.76
C ILE A 38 5.12 5.50 -8.07
N THR A 39 4.99 5.95 -9.32
CA THR A 39 3.93 6.88 -9.70
C THR A 39 2.56 6.23 -9.55
N ILE A 40 2.40 4.98 -9.99
CA ILE A 40 1.17 4.20 -9.80
C ILE A 40 0.89 4.02 -8.30
N GLY A 41 1.91 3.65 -7.52
CA GLY A 41 1.77 3.47 -6.07
C GLY A 41 1.31 4.74 -5.35
N ALA A 42 1.92 5.89 -5.67
CA ALA A 42 1.55 7.19 -5.11
C ALA A 42 0.12 7.61 -5.50
N LEU A 43 -0.26 7.42 -6.77
CA LEU A 43 -1.60 7.73 -7.25
C LEU A 43 -2.67 6.85 -6.60
N LEU A 44 -2.41 5.54 -6.46
CA LEU A 44 -3.31 4.63 -5.75
C LEU A 44 -3.42 4.99 -4.27
N MET A 45 -2.32 5.34 -3.60
CA MET A 45 -2.32 5.78 -2.21
C MET A 45 -3.22 7.01 -2.04
N MET A 46 -3.04 8.03 -2.89
CA MET A 46 -3.88 9.23 -2.87
C MET A 46 -5.35 8.92 -3.20
N PHE A 47 -5.59 8.04 -4.18
CA PHE A 47 -6.94 7.67 -4.60
C PHE A 47 -7.70 6.96 -3.48
N PHE A 48 -7.13 5.89 -2.91
CA PHE A 48 -7.77 5.15 -1.82
C PHE A 48 -7.97 6.04 -0.59
N SER A 49 -7.00 6.90 -0.26
CA SER A 49 -7.19 7.88 0.82
C SER A 49 -8.36 8.82 0.55
N ALA A 50 -8.48 9.35 -0.68
CA ALA A 50 -9.52 10.30 -1.05
C ALA A 50 -10.93 9.69 -1.06
N ILE A 51 -11.08 8.40 -1.38
CA ILE A 51 -12.40 7.74 -1.37
C ILE A 51 -12.78 7.18 0.00
N THR A 52 -11.80 6.86 0.85
CA THR A 52 -12.04 6.27 2.18
C THR A 52 -12.32 7.34 3.22
N TRP A 53 -11.48 8.37 3.31
CA TRP A 53 -11.51 9.31 4.44
C TRP A 53 -12.37 10.54 4.18
N GLY A 54 -13.03 10.98 5.24
CA GLY A 54 -13.82 12.19 5.32
C GLY A 54 -13.01 13.46 5.48
N ASN A 55 -13.64 14.60 5.26
CA ASN A 55 -13.08 15.91 5.60
C ASN A 55 -13.88 16.56 6.76
N LYS A 56 -13.16 16.97 7.82
CA LYS A 56 -13.73 17.67 8.98
C LYS A 56 -14.44 18.97 8.60
N GLU A 57 -13.88 19.74 7.68
CA GLU A 57 -14.43 21.02 7.24
C GLU A 57 -15.75 20.83 6.48
N GLU A 58 -15.81 19.78 5.65
CA GLU A 58 -17.01 19.45 4.87
C GLU A 58 -18.03 18.60 5.64
N LYS A 59 -17.70 18.21 6.88
CA LYS A 59 -18.49 17.31 7.74
C LYS A 59 -19.02 16.12 6.96
N ASP A 60 -18.11 15.41 6.29
CA ASP A 60 -18.46 14.29 5.43
C ASP A 60 -17.58 13.07 5.67
N GLY A 61 -18.11 11.89 5.36
CA GLY A 61 -17.37 10.62 5.47
C GLY A 61 -17.06 10.20 6.89
N ILE A 62 -16.17 9.21 7.00
CA ILE A 62 -15.62 8.72 8.26
C ILE A 62 -14.35 9.50 8.52
N LEU A 63 -14.19 10.05 9.72
CA LEU A 63 -12.97 10.75 10.09
C LEU A 63 -11.99 9.77 10.76
N PRO A 64 -10.67 9.86 10.48
CA PRO A 64 -9.68 8.98 11.10
C PRO A 64 -9.69 9.02 12.63
N GLU A 65 -10.10 10.14 13.24
CA GLU A 65 -10.06 10.33 14.69
C GLU A 65 -11.30 9.81 15.42
N GLU A 66 -12.37 9.50 14.69
CA GLU A 66 -13.58 8.89 15.26
C GLU A 66 -13.30 7.44 15.69
N GLU A 67 -14.07 6.91 16.65
CA GLU A 67 -13.93 5.52 17.11
C GLU A 67 -13.98 4.52 15.94
N LEU A 68 -14.90 4.75 14.99
CA LEU A 68 -15.01 3.92 13.78
C LEU A 68 -13.77 4.06 12.89
N GLY A 69 -13.23 5.27 12.74
CA GLY A 69 -12.01 5.52 11.96
C GLY A 69 -10.79 4.82 12.57
N GLN A 70 -10.62 4.93 13.89
CA GLN A 70 -9.54 4.25 14.61
C GLN A 70 -9.66 2.73 14.48
N MET A 71 -10.86 2.16 14.62
CA MET A 71 -11.08 0.73 14.43
C MET A 71 -10.77 0.26 13.00
N ILE A 72 -11.10 1.06 11.98
CA ILE A 72 -10.74 0.77 10.59
C ILE A 72 -9.22 0.78 10.42
N MET A 73 -8.53 1.78 10.99
CA MET A 73 -7.07 1.87 10.93
C MET A 73 -6.41 0.65 11.59
N GLU A 74 -6.79 0.29 12.80
CA GLU A 74 -6.23 -0.87 13.51
C GLU A 74 -6.42 -2.18 12.74
N LYS A 75 -7.64 -2.46 12.30
CA LYS A 75 -7.94 -3.69 11.55
C LYS A 75 -7.21 -3.73 10.21
N SER A 76 -7.25 -2.62 9.46
CA SER A 76 -6.62 -2.55 8.14
C SER A 76 -5.10 -2.59 8.23
N SER A 77 -4.46 -1.98 9.24
CA SER A 77 -3.02 -2.10 9.49
C SER A 77 -2.60 -3.55 9.74
N LYS A 78 -3.36 -4.29 10.57
CA LYS A 78 -3.05 -5.71 10.84
C LYS A 78 -3.22 -6.57 9.59
N VAL A 79 -4.31 -6.39 8.85
CA VAL A 79 -4.56 -7.15 7.61
C VAL A 79 -3.52 -6.83 6.55
N SER A 80 -3.26 -5.55 6.28
CA SER A 80 -2.29 -5.10 5.28
C SER A 80 -0.87 -5.58 5.58
N TYR A 81 -0.48 -5.66 6.86
CA TYR A 81 0.78 -6.26 7.26
C TYR A 81 0.91 -7.72 6.79
N PHE A 82 -0.06 -8.58 7.13
CA PHE A 82 0.02 -9.99 6.73
C PHE A 82 -0.08 -10.19 5.22
N VAL A 83 -0.88 -9.36 4.54
CA VAL A 83 -0.94 -9.35 3.07
C VAL A 83 0.43 -8.99 2.48
N LEU A 84 1.11 -7.99 3.02
CA LEU A 84 2.44 -7.59 2.56
C LEU A 84 3.49 -8.69 2.80
N VAL A 85 3.50 -9.29 4.00
CA VAL A 85 4.37 -10.44 4.32
C VAL A 85 4.15 -11.59 3.34
N PHE A 86 2.89 -11.89 3.02
CA PHE A 86 2.53 -12.92 2.05
C PHE A 86 3.04 -12.60 0.65
N PHE A 87 2.91 -11.35 0.17
CA PHE A 87 3.47 -10.95 -1.13
C PHE A 87 5.00 -11.00 -1.16
N ILE A 88 5.67 -10.62 -0.07
CA ILE A 88 7.13 -10.75 0.04
C ILE A 88 7.54 -12.23 -0.02
N LEU A 89 6.81 -13.13 0.64
CA LEU A 89 7.05 -14.57 0.58
C LEU A 89 6.90 -15.11 -0.85
N ILE A 90 5.84 -14.71 -1.56
CA ILE A 90 5.66 -15.07 -2.98
C ILE A 90 6.82 -14.54 -3.81
N ALA A 91 7.25 -13.30 -3.59
CA ALA A 91 8.37 -12.70 -4.33
C ALA A 91 9.67 -13.50 -4.12
N VAL A 92 9.97 -13.92 -2.88
CA VAL A 92 11.12 -14.79 -2.59
C VAL A 92 11.02 -16.13 -3.32
N ALA A 93 9.84 -16.75 -3.31
CA ALA A 93 9.63 -18.02 -3.99
C ALA A 93 9.76 -17.89 -5.52
N ALA A 94 9.17 -16.84 -6.10
CA ALA A 94 9.23 -16.54 -7.52
C ALA A 94 10.67 -16.23 -7.97
N ASP A 95 11.41 -15.42 -7.21
CA ASP A 95 12.83 -15.11 -7.48
C ASP A 95 13.67 -16.39 -7.53
N LYS A 96 13.50 -17.30 -6.55
CA LYS A 96 14.16 -18.61 -6.56
C LYS A 96 13.82 -19.45 -7.78
N MET A 97 12.55 -19.46 -8.19
CA MET A 97 12.09 -20.24 -9.34
C MET A 97 12.65 -19.70 -10.66
N VAL A 98 12.73 -18.38 -10.80
CA VAL A 98 13.19 -17.72 -12.04
C VAL A 98 14.71 -17.72 -12.13
N ASN A 99 15.40 -17.39 -11.03
CA ASN A 99 16.85 -17.16 -11.02
C ASN A 99 17.67 -18.36 -10.51
N GLY A 100 17.01 -19.42 -10.05
CA GLY A 100 17.65 -20.62 -9.47
C GLY A 100 18.34 -20.40 -8.12
N THR A 101 18.42 -19.14 -7.66
CA THR A 101 19.03 -18.71 -6.40
C THR A 101 18.11 -17.71 -5.72
N VAL A 102 18.30 -17.49 -4.41
CA VAL A 102 17.48 -16.53 -3.65
C VAL A 102 18.24 -15.22 -3.50
N ASN A 103 17.62 -14.11 -3.86
CA ASN A 103 18.12 -12.78 -3.57
C ASN A 103 18.21 -12.55 -2.06
N ILE A 104 19.45 -12.34 -1.57
CA ILE A 104 19.74 -12.19 -0.13
C ILE A 104 19.04 -10.98 0.49
N PHE A 105 18.87 -9.89 -0.25
CA PHE A 105 18.19 -8.69 0.25
C PHE A 105 16.69 -8.95 0.39
N LEU A 106 16.09 -9.65 -0.58
CA LEU A 106 14.67 -10.00 -0.53
C LEU A 106 14.38 -11.00 0.61
N LEU A 107 15.29 -11.97 0.82
CA LEU A 107 15.22 -12.88 1.97
C LEU A 107 15.38 -12.13 3.30
N GLY A 108 16.29 -11.16 3.37
CA GLY A 108 16.45 -10.28 4.54
C GLY A 108 15.19 -9.47 4.85
N ILE A 109 14.54 -8.91 3.82
CA ILE A 109 13.25 -8.20 3.96
C ILE A 109 12.17 -9.14 4.49
N LEU A 110 12.08 -10.38 4.00
CA LEU A 110 11.15 -11.37 4.54
C LEU A 110 11.41 -11.64 6.03
N GLY A 111 12.67 -11.87 6.41
CA GLY A 111 13.05 -12.10 7.80
C GLY A 111 12.68 -10.93 8.72
N LEU A 112 12.97 -9.70 8.29
CA LEU A 112 12.57 -8.49 9.02
C LEU A 112 11.04 -8.39 9.11
N ALA A 113 10.32 -8.62 8.01
CA ALA A 113 8.87 -8.57 7.96
C ALA A 113 8.20 -9.69 8.77
N MET A 114 8.90 -10.75 9.19
CA MET A 114 8.37 -11.75 10.11
C MET A 114 8.51 -11.33 11.58
N VAL A 115 9.57 -10.58 11.91
CA VAL A 115 9.91 -10.21 13.30
C VAL A 115 9.35 -8.84 13.70
N ILE A 116 9.09 -7.94 12.75
CA ILE A 116 8.78 -6.55 13.07
C ILE A 116 7.47 -6.38 13.85
N LEU A 117 6.39 -7.10 13.51
CA LEU A 117 5.13 -7.04 14.27
C LEU A 117 5.31 -7.49 15.73
N PRO A 118 5.78 -8.73 16.03
CA PRO A 118 5.93 -9.15 17.43
C PRO A 118 6.95 -8.30 18.19
N PHE A 119 7.98 -7.78 17.52
CA PHE A 119 8.92 -6.84 18.13
C PHE A 119 8.25 -5.51 18.53
N VAL A 120 7.46 -4.92 17.63
CA VAL A 120 6.72 -3.67 17.93
C VAL A 120 5.67 -3.91 19.01
N GLU A 121 4.95 -5.03 18.97
CA GLU A 121 4.00 -5.43 20.02
C GLU A 121 4.69 -5.52 21.39
N PHE A 122 5.87 -6.13 21.46
CA PHE A 122 6.68 -6.20 22.68
C PHE A 122 7.07 -4.80 23.21
N LEU A 123 7.54 -3.91 22.33
CA LEU A 123 7.91 -2.54 22.72
C LEU A 123 6.72 -1.73 23.24
N ILE A 124 5.55 -1.90 22.62
CA ILE A 124 4.31 -1.23 23.04
C ILE A 124 3.82 -1.80 24.37
N ALA A 125 3.77 -3.13 24.52
CA ALA A 125 3.33 -3.79 25.75
C ALA A 125 4.14 -3.35 26.97
N LYS A 126 5.46 -3.17 26.81
CA LYS A 126 6.36 -2.66 27.85
C LYS A 126 6.05 -1.23 28.32
N LYS A 127 5.24 -0.45 27.58
CA LYS A 127 4.80 0.88 28.06
C LYS A 127 3.62 0.79 29.05
N TYR A 128 2.91 -0.33 29.04
CA TYR A 128 1.73 -0.59 29.89
C TYR A 128 2.03 -1.54 31.05
N GLN A 129 3.23 -2.13 31.09
CA GLN A 129 3.75 -3.00 32.15
C GLN A 129 4.98 -2.37 32.77
#